data_AF-A0A1F8GIJ0-F1
#
_entry.id   AF-A0A1F8GIJ0-F1
#
_cell.length_a   1.000
_cell.length_b   1.000
_cell.length_c   1.000
_cell.angle_alpha   90.00
_cell.angle_beta   90.00
_cell.angle_gamma   90.00
#
_symmetry.space_group_name_H-M   'P 1'
#
loop_
_entity.id
_entity.type
_entity.pdbx_description
1 polymer ?
#
loop_
_entity_poly.entity_id
_entity_poly.type
_entity_poly.pdbx_seq_one_letter_code
_entity_poly.pdbx_strand_id
1 'polypeptide(L)'
;MRRDNVSGAGNQQERLKTIGWIVGFVDGEGCFSVSIFRNPTAKTKTGWQIFSEFVVSQGESSRKSLNKIMRYFKCGYIIVNKRKDNHHEHMLKYCVRSINDLREKIIPFFDKHQLVTRKNKDFKIFKKIVNLIYQQKHLSKNGMIRIARLISTMNRKKYPKFLESSETIRRIRLNSGKI
;
A
#
# COMPACT_ATOMS: atom_id res chain seq x y z
N MET A 1 -21.44 -4.43 48.99
CA MET A 1 -20.36 -4.62 48.00
C MET A 1 -20.83 -5.59 46.91
N ARG A 2 -21.23 -5.08 45.74
CA ARG A 2 -21.41 -5.92 44.54
C ARG A 2 -20.19 -5.71 43.66
N ARG A 3 -19.52 -6.80 43.33
CA ARG A 3 -18.27 -6.82 42.55
C ARG A 3 -18.57 -6.43 41.11
N ASP A 4 -17.86 -5.41 40.63
CA ASP A 4 -17.65 -5.16 39.21
C ASP A 4 -16.75 -6.24 38.62
N ASN A 5 -17.15 -6.77 37.45
CA ASN A 5 -16.32 -7.27 36.34
C ASN A 5 -17.01 -8.46 35.63
N VAL A 6 -17.30 -8.33 34.33
CA VAL A 6 -16.71 -9.09 33.19
C VAL A 6 -17.26 -8.49 31.87
N SER A 7 -16.76 -7.34 31.43
CA SER A 7 -17.06 -6.78 30.09
C SER A 7 -15.83 -6.69 29.17
N GLY A 8 -14.63 -6.91 29.71
CA GLY A 8 -13.37 -6.78 28.97
C GLY A 8 -13.00 -7.99 28.09
N ALA A 9 -13.36 -9.22 28.51
CA ALA A 9 -12.92 -10.43 27.81
C ALA A 9 -13.65 -10.65 26.46
N GLY A 10 -14.95 -10.36 26.38
CA GLY A 10 -15.74 -10.49 25.15
C GLY A 10 -15.23 -9.59 24.02
N ASN A 11 -14.94 -8.33 24.36
CA ASN A 11 -14.40 -7.35 23.41
C ASN A 11 -12.99 -7.72 22.91
N GLN A 12 -12.17 -8.39 23.73
CA GLN A 12 -10.83 -8.85 23.33
C GLN A 12 -10.91 -10.02 22.35
N GLN A 13 -11.77 -11.01 22.62
CA GLN A 13 -11.92 -12.18 21.75
C GLN A 13 -12.48 -11.81 20.37
N GLU A 14 -13.46 -10.91 20.32
CA GLU A 14 -14.02 -10.42 19.05
C GLU A 14 -12.99 -9.60 18.25
N ARG A 15 -12.17 -8.81 18.94
CA ARG A 15 -11.07 -8.08 18.32
C ARG A 15 -10.04 -9.03 17.69
N LEU A 16 -9.66 -10.11 18.38
CA LEU A 16 -8.75 -11.11 17.84
C LEU A 16 -9.32 -11.83 16.61
N LYS A 17 -10.61 -12.21 16.65
CA LYS A 17 -11.31 -12.77 15.47
C LYS A 17 -11.31 -11.80 14.30
N THR A 18 -11.55 -10.52 14.56
CA THR A 18 -11.53 -9.48 13.52
C THR A 18 -10.14 -9.29 12.93
N ILE A 19 -9.09 -9.28 13.76
CA ILE A 19 -7.69 -9.20 13.30
C ILE A 19 -7.37 -10.38 12.38
N GLY A 20 -7.62 -11.62 12.83
CA GLY A 20 -7.34 -12.82 12.04
C GLY A 20 -8.10 -12.83 10.72
N TRP A 21 -9.37 -12.42 10.74
CA TRP A 21 -10.17 -12.29 9.52
C TRP A 21 -9.59 -11.23 8.56
N ILE A 22 -9.17 -10.06 9.04
CA ILE A 22 -8.56 -9.02 8.18
C ILE A 22 -7.25 -9.52 7.57
N VAL A 23 -6.39 -10.18 8.35
CA VAL A 23 -5.13 -10.73 7.84
C VAL A 23 -5.39 -11.74 6.73
N GLY A 24 -6.25 -12.73 6.97
CA GLY A 24 -6.59 -13.74 5.97
C GLY A 24 -7.25 -13.15 4.73
N PHE A 25 -8.16 -12.19 4.91
CA PHE A 25 -8.83 -11.52 3.79
C PHE A 25 -7.85 -10.72 2.93
N VAL A 26 -6.91 -10.01 3.55
CA VAL A 26 -5.86 -9.26 2.84
C VAL A 26 -4.83 -10.18 2.21
N ASP A 27 -4.53 -11.33 2.83
CA ASP A 27 -3.71 -12.37 2.23
C ASP A 27 -4.32 -12.94 0.94
N GLY A 28 -5.64 -12.96 0.82
CA GLY A 28 -6.35 -13.30 -0.43
C GLY A 28 -6.44 -12.13 -1.40
N GLU A 29 -7.17 -11.08 -1.00
CA GLU A 29 -7.71 -10.01 -1.86
C GLU A 29 -6.93 -8.69 -1.79
N GLY A 30 -5.97 -8.59 -0.88
CA GLY A 30 -5.19 -7.38 -0.65
C GLY A 30 -4.11 -7.13 -1.70
N CYS A 31 -3.77 -5.85 -1.89
CA CYS A 31 -2.69 -5.43 -2.77
C CYS A 31 -1.92 -4.27 -2.14
N PHE A 32 -0.59 -4.42 -2.06
CA PHE A 32 0.34 -3.35 -1.77
C PHE A 32 0.98 -2.92 -3.08
N SER A 33 0.70 -1.71 -3.53
CA SER A 33 1.10 -1.23 -4.85
C SER A 33 1.92 0.05 -4.73
N VAL A 34 2.98 0.14 -5.51
CA VAL A 34 3.75 1.37 -5.72
C VAL A 34 4.01 1.55 -7.21
N SER A 35 3.75 2.74 -7.73
CA SER A 35 4.06 3.13 -9.10
C SER A 35 4.80 4.47 -9.13
N ILE A 36 5.60 4.66 -10.19
CA ILE A 36 6.22 5.93 -10.53
C ILE A 36 5.67 6.35 -11.89
N PHE A 37 5.14 7.56 -11.98
CA PHE A 37 4.66 8.14 -13.23
C PHE A 37 5.10 9.59 -13.38
N ARG A 38 5.16 10.03 -14.63
CA ARG A 38 5.47 11.42 -14.95
C ARG A 38 4.26 12.26 -14.56
N ASN A 39 4.50 13.30 -13.77
CA ASN A 39 3.50 14.30 -13.46
C ASN A 39 4.15 15.68 -13.61
N PRO A 40 3.95 16.34 -14.78
CA PRO A 40 4.52 17.66 -15.04
C PRO A 40 4.07 18.73 -14.03
N THR A 41 2.92 18.55 -13.40
CA THR A 41 2.37 19.49 -12.40
C THR A 41 2.72 19.11 -10.96
N ALA A 42 3.45 18.00 -10.75
CA ALA A 42 3.91 17.66 -9.42
C ALA A 42 4.89 18.71 -8.90
N LYS A 43 4.78 19.05 -7.61
CA LYS A 43 5.71 19.96 -6.90
C LYS A 43 7.14 19.40 -6.78
N THR A 44 7.43 18.23 -7.37
CA THR A 44 8.76 17.64 -7.38
C THR A 44 9.59 18.27 -8.48
N LYS A 45 10.82 18.69 -8.17
CA LYS A 45 11.78 19.26 -9.16
C LYS A 45 12.12 18.31 -10.30
N THR A 46 11.73 17.03 -10.18
CA THR A 46 12.04 15.97 -11.13
C THR A 46 10.92 15.74 -12.15
N GLY A 47 9.71 16.28 -11.95
CA GLY A 47 8.54 15.99 -12.80
C GLY A 47 8.04 14.53 -12.70
N TRP A 48 8.50 13.80 -11.68
CA TRP A 48 8.09 12.42 -11.39
C TRP A 48 7.40 12.37 -10.03
N GLN A 49 6.33 11.59 -9.96
CA GLN A 49 5.57 11.34 -8.74
C GLN A 49 5.56 9.86 -8.41
N ILE A 50 5.73 9.54 -7.13
CA ILE A 50 5.50 8.21 -6.59
C ILE A 50 4.08 8.14 -6.07
N PHE A 51 3.42 7.04 -6.36
CA PHE A 51 2.10 6.73 -5.89
C PHE A 51 2.12 5.39 -5.18
N SER A 52 1.82 5.39 -3.90
CA SER A 52 1.74 4.21 -3.05
C SER A 52 0.33 4.04 -2.53
N GLU A 53 -0.22 2.84 -2.65
CA GLU A 53 -1.54 2.52 -2.11
C GLU A 53 -1.61 1.10 -1.53
N PHE A 54 -2.33 0.98 -0.43
CA PHE A 54 -2.88 -0.29 0.04
C PHE A 54 -4.33 -0.40 -0.44
N VAL A 55 -4.67 -1.52 -1.08
CA VAL A 55 -5.98 -1.74 -1.70
C VAL A 55 -6.53 -3.10 -1.33
N VAL A 56 -7.84 -3.17 -1.08
CA VAL A 56 -8.59 -4.43 -1.03
C VAL A 56 -9.77 -4.29 -2.00
N SER A 57 -9.91 -5.25 -2.93
CA SER A 57 -10.93 -5.19 -3.98
C SER A 57 -12.00 -6.26 -3.76
N GLN A 58 -13.26 -5.94 -4.05
CA GLN A 58 -14.38 -6.89 -4.01
C GLN A 58 -15.48 -6.49 -4.98
N GLY A 59 -16.38 -7.41 -5.30
CA GLY A 59 -17.65 -7.08 -5.94
C GLY A 59 -18.51 -6.16 -5.06
N GLU A 60 -19.39 -5.39 -5.68
CA GLU A 60 -20.33 -4.51 -5.01
C GLU A 60 -21.26 -5.24 -4.04
N SER A 61 -21.69 -6.45 -4.39
CA SER A 61 -22.44 -7.38 -3.53
C SER A 61 -21.74 -7.63 -2.18
N SER A 62 -20.41 -7.62 -2.19
CA SER A 62 -19.55 -7.88 -1.02
C SER A 62 -19.06 -6.61 -0.32
N ARG A 63 -19.66 -5.44 -0.58
CA ARG A 63 -19.29 -4.13 0.03
C ARG A 63 -19.15 -4.17 1.56
N LYS A 64 -19.95 -4.97 2.25
CA LYS A 64 -19.90 -5.08 3.72
C LYS A 64 -18.52 -5.50 4.23
N SER A 65 -17.79 -6.34 3.48
CA SER A 65 -16.41 -6.74 3.81
C SER A 65 -15.45 -5.54 3.80
N LEU A 66 -15.51 -4.70 2.77
CA LEU A 66 -14.70 -3.49 2.65
C LEU A 66 -15.04 -2.45 3.74
N ASN A 67 -16.33 -2.28 4.04
CA ASN A 67 -16.78 -1.43 5.14
C ASN A 67 -16.21 -1.90 6.49
N LYS A 68 -16.17 -3.22 6.74
CA LYS A 68 -15.58 -3.79 7.97
C LYS A 68 -14.10 -3.45 8.09
N ILE A 69 -13.33 -3.58 7.01
CA ILE A 69 -11.91 -3.21 6.97
C ILE A 69 -11.73 -1.71 7.19
N MET A 70 -12.49 -0.86 6.48
CA MET A 70 -12.42 0.60 6.61
C MET A 70 -12.74 1.07 8.04
N ARG A 71 -13.80 0.50 8.66
CA ARG A 71 -14.17 0.80 10.05
C ARG A 71 -13.10 0.37 11.05
N TYR A 72 -12.46 -0.78 10.81
CA TYR A 72 -11.37 -1.26 11.66
C TYR A 72 -10.17 -0.31 11.63
N PHE A 73 -9.71 0.05 10.44
CA PHE A 73 -8.53 0.92 10.28
C PHE A 73 -8.82 2.40 10.56
N LYS A 74 -10.08 2.85 10.45
CA LYS A 74 -10.46 4.26 10.61
C LYS A 74 -9.64 5.19 9.70
N CYS A 75 -9.42 4.75 8.46
CA CYS A 75 -8.76 5.51 7.41
C CYS A 75 -9.13 4.99 6.03
N GLY A 76 -8.71 5.71 5.00
CA GLY A 76 -8.98 5.34 3.61
C GLY A 76 -10.42 5.61 3.20
N TYR A 77 -10.74 5.16 2.00
CA TYR A 77 -12.03 5.39 1.36
C TYR A 77 -12.36 4.27 0.39
N ILE A 78 -13.64 4.11 0.07
CA ILE A 78 -14.11 3.12 -0.91
C ILE A 78 -14.41 3.82 -2.23
N ILE A 79 -13.81 3.34 -3.32
CA ILE A 79 -14.06 3.81 -4.68
C ILE A 79 -14.88 2.77 -5.43
N VAL A 80 -15.87 3.21 -6.20
CA VAL A 80 -16.58 2.37 -7.17
C VAL A 80 -15.83 2.41 -8.49
N ASN A 81 -15.40 1.25 -8.97
CA ASN A 81 -14.89 1.06 -10.31
C ASN A 81 -16.03 0.51 -11.18
N LYS A 82 -16.75 1.43 -11.83
CA LYS A 82 -17.84 1.08 -12.74
C LYS A 82 -17.29 0.31 -13.92
N ARG A 83 -17.65 -0.95 -13.99
CA ARG A 83 -17.40 -1.81 -15.14
C ARG A 83 -18.45 -1.52 -16.22
N LYS A 84 -18.00 -1.49 -17.48
CA LYS A 84 -18.83 -1.21 -18.67
C LYS A 84 -18.98 -2.43 -19.59
N ASP A 85 -18.42 -3.57 -19.18
CA ASP A 85 -18.47 -4.86 -19.85
C ASP A 85 -19.59 -5.74 -19.26
N ASN A 86 -19.79 -6.93 -19.82
CA ASN A 86 -20.85 -7.89 -19.47
C ASN A 86 -20.69 -8.54 -18.08
N HIS A 87 -19.97 -7.90 -17.15
CA HIS A 87 -19.87 -8.38 -15.79
C HIS A 87 -21.16 -8.09 -14.99
N HIS A 88 -21.54 -9.04 -14.14
CA HIS A 88 -22.79 -9.01 -13.39
C HIS A 88 -22.83 -7.95 -12.28
N GLU A 89 -21.70 -7.35 -11.92
CA GLU A 89 -21.62 -6.30 -10.91
C GLU A 89 -20.41 -5.35 -11.09
N HIS A 90 -20.49 -4.18 -10.48
CA HIS A 90 -19.36 -3.26 -10.35
C HIS A 90 -18.33 -3.77 -9.33
N MET A 91 -17.09 -3.30 -9.47
CA MET A 91 -16.04 -3.60 -8.51
C MET A 91 -15.84 -2.43 -7.56
N LEU A 92 -15.63 -2.73 -6.29
CA LEU A 92 -15.28 -1.78 -5.26
C LEU A 92 -13.81 -1.95 -4.86
N LYS A 93 -13.20 -0.84 -4.43
CA LYS A 93 -11.85 -0.82 -3.87
C LYS A 93 -11.84 -0.02 -2.58
N TYR A 94 -11.50 -0.66 -1.48
CA TYR A 94 -11.03 0.07 -0.30
C TYR A 94 -9.58 0.50 -0.54
N CYS A 95 -9.31 1.80 -0.46
CA CYS A 95 -8.02 2.40 -0.78
C CYS A 95 -7.48 3.21 0.40
N VAL A 96 -6.21 3.01 0.74
CA VAL A 96 -5.44 3.87 1.66
C VAL A 96 -4.23 4.42 0.90
N ARG A 97 -4.17 5.74 0.74
CA ARG A 97 -3.12 6.44 -0.05
C ARG A 97 -2.35 7.48 0.73
N SER A 98 -2.92 7.99 1.82
CA SER A 98 -2.24 8.93 2.70
C SER A 98 -0.98 8.26 3.27
N ILE A 99 0.18 8.90 3.09
CA ILE A 99 1.45 8.37 3.62
C ILE A 99 1.39 8.24 5.14
N ASN A 100 0.69 9.15 5.83
CA ASN A 100 0.52 9.09 7.28
C ASN A 100 -0.33 7.89 7.68
N ASP A 101 -1.50 7.67 7.07
CA ASP A 101 -2.33 6.50 7.38
C ASP A 101 -1.62 5.18 7.04
N LEU A 102 -0.90 5.13 5.92
CA LEU A 102 -0.10 3.96 5.56
C LEU A 102 0.96 3.65 6.62
N ARG A 103 1.67 4.68 7.12
CA ARG A 103 2.74 4.55 8.12
C ARG A 103 2.22 4.25 9.53
N GLU A 104 1.12 4.87 9.92
CA GLU A 104 0.65 4.87 11.31
C GLU A 104 -0.40 3.80 11.59
N LYS A 105 -1.11 3.33 10.55
CA LYS A 105 -2.23 2.37 10.71
C LYS A 105 -1.97 1.08 9.97
N ILE A 106 -1.66 1.15 8.67
CA ILE A 106 -1.55 -0.05 7.83
C ILE A 106 -0.26 -0.83 8.13
N ILE A 107 0.90 -0.15 8.10
CA ILE A 107 2.20 -0.79 8.33
C ILE A 107 2.29 -1.43 9.73
N PRO A 108 1.94 -0.75 10.83
CA PRO A 108 2.06 -1.33 12.17
C PRO A 108 1.14 -2.54 12.36
N PHE A 109 -0.04 -2.53 11.73
CA PHE A 109 -0.94 -3.67 11.76
C PHE A 109 -0.30 -4.92 11.15
N PHE A 110 0.26 -4.82 9.94
CA PHE A 110 0.86 -5.97 9.26
C PHE A 110 2.27 -6.32 9.74
N ASP A 111 2.96 -5.41 10.44
CA ASP A 111 4.16 -5.76 11.22
C ASP A 111 3.82 -6.67 12.40
N LYS A 112 2.73 -6.34 13.12
CA LYS A 112 2.26 -7.12 14.27
C LYS A 112 1.54 -8.41 13.86
N HIS A 113 0.84 -8.36 12.74
CA HIS A 113 -0.01 -9.44 12.24
C HIS A 113 0.43 -9.81 10.83
N GLN A 114 1.43 -10.70 10.77
CA GLN A 114 2.12 -11.01 9.53
C GLN A 114 1.23 -11.72 8.53
N LEU A 115 1.34 -11.29 7.28
CA LEU A 115 0.78 -11.99 6.12
C LEU A 115 1.54 -13.30 5.90
N VAL A 116 0.81 -14.36 5.56
CA VAL A 116 1.33 -15.72 5.36
C VAL A 116 1.76 -15.91 3.90
N THR A 117 1.05 -15.29 2.95
CA THR A 117 1.29 -15.50 1.53
C THR A 117 2.52 -14.74 1.02
N ARG A 118 2.85 -14.91 -0.27
CA ARG A 118 3.91 -14.13 -0.95
C ARG A 118 3.69 -12.61 -0.85
N LYS A 119 2.47 -12.14 -0.55
CA LYS A 119 2.16 -10.72 -0.30
C LYS A 119 2.99 -10.13 0.84
N ASN A 120 3.45 -10.94 1.80
CA ASN A 120 4.35 -10.45 2.86
C ASN A 120 5.66 -9.87 2.29
N LYS A 121 6.19 -10.44 1.20
CA LYS A 121 7.38 -9.88 0.52
C LYS A 121 7.06 -8.51 -0.08
N ASP A 122 5.92 -8.39 -0.77
CA ASP A 122 5.47 -7.12 -1.35
C ASP A 122 5.20 -6.07 -0.25
N PHE A 123 4.57 -6.46 0.86
CA PHE A 123 4.36 -5.61 2.04
C PHE A 123 5.68 -5.09 2.62
N LYS A 124 6.69 -5.95 2.79
CA LYS A 124 8.01 -5.54 3.30
C LYS A 124 8.69 -4.50 2.39
N ILE A 125 8.57 -4.66 1.08
CA ILE A 125 9.09 -3.68 0.11
C ILE A 125 8.28 -2.38 0.18
N PHE A 126 6.95 -2.48 0.19
CA PHE A 126 6.02 -1.36 0.32
C PHE A 126 6.32 -0.53 1.57
N LYS A 127 6.48 -1.16 2.74
CA LYS A 127 6.89 -0.52 4.00
C LYS A 127 8.17 0.28 3.85
N LYS A 128 9.22 -0.31 3.24
CA LYS A 128 10.49 0.38 2.99
C LYS A 128 10.28 1.64 2.13
N ILE A 129 9.47 1.54 1.07
CA ILE A 129 9.19 2.66 0.18
C ILE A 129 8.40 3.76 0.90
N VAL A 130 7.34 3.42 1.63
CA VAL A 130 6.54 4.40 2.39
C VAL A 130 7.42 5.17 3.38
N ASN A 131 8.35 4.48 4.06
CA ASN A 131 9.29 5.14 4.96
C ASN A 131 10.23 6.11 4.24
N LEU A 132 10.73 5.75 3.04
CA LEU A 132 11.55 6.65 2.21
C LEU A 132 10.75 7.87 1.73
N ILE A 133 9.46 7.69 1.43
CA ILE A 133 8.58 8.79 1.05
C ILE A 133 8.36 9.73 2.23
N TYR A 134 8.00 9.19 3.39
CA TYR A 134 7.78 9.93 4.63
C TYR A 134 9.00 10.75 5.06
N GLN A 135 10.20 10.18 4.92
CA GLN A 135 11.48 10.87 5.17
C GLN A 135 11.89 11.84 4.05
N GLN A 136 11.01 12.10 3.09
CA GLN A 136 11.23 12.97 1.93
C GLN A 136 12.44 12.58 1.05
N LYS A 137 12.97 11.35 1.18
CA LYS A 137 14.14 10.89 0.41
C LYS A 137 13.85 10.86 -1.09
N HIS A 138 12.59 10.64 -1.46
CA HIS A 138 12.11 10.68 -2.84
C HIS A 138 12.25 12.05 -3.53
N LEU A 139 12.49 13.14 -2.80
CA LEU A 139 12.76 14.45 -3.42
C LEU A 139 14.15 14.51 -4.05
N SER A 140 15.05 13.60 -3.67
CA SER A 140 16.38 13.45 -4.26
C SER A 140 16.39 12.42 -5.39
N LYS A 141 17.23 12.64 -6.41
CA LYS A 141 17.40 11.69 -7.52
C LYS A 141 17.88 10.31 -7.04
N ASN A 142 18.82 10.27 -6.10
CA ASN A 142 19.31 9.00 -5.53
C ASN A 142 18.21 8.26 -4.77
N GLY A 143 17.36 8.98 -4.03
CA GLY A 143 16.19 8.39 -3.38
C GLY A 143 15.17 7.86 -4.39
N MET A 144 14.90 8.59 -5.48
CA MET A 144 14.05 8.10 -6.58
C MET A 144 14.61 6.82 -7.22
N ILE A 145 15.90 6.78 -7.52
CA ILE A 145 16.56 5.58 -8.08
C ILE A 145 16.44 4.40 -7.10
N ARG A 146 16.67 4.63 -5.81
CA ARG A 146 16.52 3.60 -4.78
C ARG A 146 15.10 3.07 -4.72
N ILE A 147 14.09 3.95 -4.75
CA ILE A 147 12.68 3.55 -4.75
C ILE A 147 12.34 2.78 -6.02
N ALA A 148 12.79 3.23 -7.19
CA ALA A 148 12.55 2.53 -8.45
C ALA A 148 13.14 1.11 -8.45
N ARG A 149 14.36 0.93 -7.91
CA ARG A 149 14.97 -0.40 -7.72
C ARG A 149 14.19 -1.29 -6.75
N LEU A 150 13.59 -0.72 -5.70
CA LEU A 150 12.71 -1.47 -4.81
C LEU A 150 11.44 -1.92 -5.54
N ILE A 151 10.81 -1.03 -6.31
CA ILE A 151 9.60 -1.34 -7.09
C ILE A 151 9.87 -2.48 -8.08
N SER A 152 11.03 -2.49 -8.76
CA SER A 152 11.35 -3.55 -9.73
C SER A 152 11.50 -4.94 -9.10
N THR A 153 11.63 -5.04 -7.78
CA THR A 153 11.69 -6.33 -7.05
C THR A 153 10.32 -6.81 -6.56
N MET A 154 9.26 -6.03 -6.73
CA MET A 154 7.88 -6.43 -6.36
C MET A 154 7.27 -7.37 -7.41
N ASN A 155 6.32 -8.21 -6.99
CA ASN A 155 5.75 -9.28 -7.84
C ASN A 155 5.10 -8.79 -9.14
N ARG A 156 4.51 -7.58 -9.15
CA ARG A 156 4.07 -6.93 -10.39
C ARG A 156 5.28 -6.28 -11.06
N LYS A 157 5.99 -7.08 -11.86
CA LYS A 157 7.18 -6.72 -12.66
C LYS A 157 6.89 -5.65 -13.74
N LYS A 158 6.33 -4.50 -13.39
CA LYS A 158 6.39 -3.31 -14.25
C LYS A 158 7.73 -2.63 -13.96
N TYR A 159 8.70 -2.81 -14.85
CA TYR A 159 9.94 -2.05 -14.79
C TYR A 159 9.59 -0.55 -14.79
N PRO A 160 10.01 0.24 -13.81
CA PRO A 160 9.61 1.65 -13.76
C PRO A 160 10.17 2.41 -14.96
N LYS A 161 9.28 3.00 -15.79
CA LYS A 161 9.66 3.86 -16.92
C LYS A 161 10.64 4.99 -16.54
N PHE A 162 10.65 5.38 -15.26
CA PHE A 162 11.64 6.29 -14.70
C PHE A 162 13.09 5.83 -14.97
N LEU A 163 13.38 4.53 -14.82
CA LEU A 163 14.72 3.97 -15.05
C LEU A 163 15.14 3.99 -16.52
N GLU A 164 14.19 4.14 -17.44
CA GLU A 164 14.43 4.20 -18.89
C GLU A 164 14.60 5.64 -19.40
N SER A 165 14.35 6.65 -18.55
CA SER A 165 14.51 8.04 -18.96
C SER A 165 15.99 8.35 -19.27
N SER A 166 16.23 9.01 -20.40
CA SER A 166 17.58 9.39 -20.87
C SER A 166 18.38 10.15 -19.81
N GLU A 167 17.71 11.02 -19.04
CA GLU A 167 18.29 11.74 -17.91
C GLU A 167 18.76 10.83 -16.76
N THR A 168 18.03 9.75 -16.51
CA THR A 168 18.35 8.77 -15.46
C THR A 168 19.49 7.87 -15.93
N ILE A 169 19.44 7.37 -17.16
CA ILE A 169 20.49 6.56 -17.77
C ILE A 169 21.83 7.31 -17.80
N ARG A 170 21.85 8.57 -18.28
CA ARG A 170 23.06 9.39 -18.38
C ARG A 170 23.76 9.56 -17.03
N ARG A 171 23.02 9.70 -15.93
CA ARG A 171 23.60 9.85 -14.58
C ARG A 171 23.96 8.55 -13.89
N ILE A 172 23.26 7.45 -14.17
CA ILE A 172 23.68 6.13 -13.68
C ILE A 172 25.09 5.84 -14.22
N ARG A 173 25.33 6.05 -15.53
CA ARG A 173 26.66 5.87 -16.14
C ARG A 173 27.76 6.73 -15.51
N LEU A 174 27.47 7.98 -15.17
CA LEU A 174 28.43 8.90 -14.53
C LEU A 174 28.80 8.47 -13.10
N ASN A 175 27.90 7.82 -12.37
CA ASN A 175 28.17 7.33 -11.01
C ASN A 175 28.85 5.95 -11.00
N SER A 176 28.68 5.14 -12.05
CA SER A 176 29.35 3.84 -12.19
C SER A 176 30.83 3.94 -12.56
N GLY A 177 31.29 5.11 -13.05
CA GLY A 177 32.68 5.37 -13.43
C GLY A 177 33.52 6.07 -12.34
N LYS A 178 33.05 6.07 -11.08
CA LYS A 178 33.76 6.65 -9.92
C LYS A 178 34.11 5.57 -8.87
N ILE A 179 34.46 4.37 -9.31
CA ILE A 179 35.10 3.34 -8.47
C ILE A 179 36.59 3.39 -8.76
#